data_AF-A0A9C6XSK2-F1
#
_entry.id   AF-A0A9C6XSK2-F1
#
_cell.length_a   1.000
_cell.length_b   1.000
_cell.length_c   1.000
_cell.angle_alpha   90.00
_cell.angle_beta   90.00
_cell.angle_gamma   90.00
#
_symmetry.space_group_name_H-M   'P 1'
#
loop_
_entity.id
_entity.type
_entity.pdbx_description
1 polymer ?
#
loop_
_entity_poly.entity_id
_entity_poly.type
_entity_poly.pdbx_seq_one_letter_code
_entity_poly.pdbx_strand_id
1 'polypeptide(L)'
;MTFQPCSPPGIELFRTDKYYIFIRDNYSLWWDRRSGQFDAKTALDLVHAEDPSCLGILYGIVGKISAQSSEDRLLLVRECALVGNLPGGHAVFKIKGVSFLSLTEEPSDLNLDPCRKHREQRDPKKGPFGGASLFDQKAVLGKTWGSIKSAGNTIKNTTQQAAALATLQVKQGPRQDSKQREKFERRITEELVRIFTETDSFYFSFTGDITNSLQRQSSSSSNIKQSASDHGSINLNTIDDRFFWNKHMLQDILNLNVSFLV
;
A
#
# COMPACT_ATOMS: atom_id res chain seq x y z
N MET A 1 11.41 -29.61 -14.22
CA MET A 1 10.26 -29.29 -13.33
C MET A 1 9.78 -27.91 -13.70
N THR A 2 8.65 -27.81 -14.39
CA THR A 2 8.02 -26.53 -14.75
C THR A 2 7.34 -25.98 -13.51
N PHE A 3 7.90 -24.92 -12.94
CA PHE A 3 7.31 -24.22 -11.81
C PHE A 3 6.01 -23.55 -12.27
N GLN A 4 4.88 -23.93 -11.69
CA GLN A 4 3.66 -23.15 -11.83
C GLN A 4 3.88 -21.79 -11.16
N PRO A 5 3.61 -20.66 -11.83
CA PRO A 5 3.70 -19.36 -11.19
C PRO A 5 2.67 -19.30 -10.06
N CYS A 6 3.14 -19.26 -8.82
CA CYS A 6 2.30 -19.03 -7.66
C CYS A 6 1.84 -17.57 -7.69
N SER A 7 0.55 -17.35 -7.93
CA SER A 7 -0.04 -16.03 -7.76
C SER A 7 0.06 -15.63 -6.29
N PRO A 8 0.47 -14.40 -5.95
CA PRO A 8 0.50 -13.96 -4.56
C PRO A 8 -0.91 -14.06 -3.95
N PRO A 9 -1.05 -14.57 -2.70
CA PRO A 9 -2.32 -14.55 -2.00
C PRO A 9 -2.78 -13.10 -1.79
N GLY A 10 -3.98 -12.77 -2.28
CA GLY A 10 -4.58 -11.45 -2.14
C GLY A 10 -5.34 -11.29 -0.82
N ILE A 11 -5.41 -10.05 -0.35
CA ILE A 11 -6.21 -9.59 0.79
C ILE A 11 -7.34 -8.73 0.24
N GLU A 12 -8.58 -9.10 0.54
CA GLU A 12 -9.75 -8.30 0.16
C GLU A 12 -9.89 -7.11 1.11
N LEU A 13 -10.00 -5.91 0.56
CA LEU A 13 -10.22 -4.68 1.33
C LEU A 13 -11.66 -4.21 1.16
N PHE A 14 -12.35 -4.06 2.29
CA PHE A 14 -13.68 -3.47 2.38
C PHE A 14 -13.66 -2.20 3.21
N ARG A 15 -14.68 -1.36 3.00
CA ARG A 15 -14.92 -0.13 3.75
C ARG A 15 -16.37 -0.07 4.19
N THR A 16 -16.58 0.28 5.45
CA THR A 16 -17.85 0.71 6.03
C THR A 16 -17.72 2.14 6.55
N ASP A 17 -18.80 2.68 7.11
CA ASP A 17 -18.79 3.98 7.79
C ASP A 17 -17.84 4.02 8.99
N LYS A 18 -17.56 2.88 9.61
CA LYS A 18 -16.77 2.78 10.85
C LYS A 18 -15.40 2.15 10.64
N TYR A 19 -15.25 1.26 9.67
CA TYR A 19 -14.06 0.42 9.54
C TYR A 19 -13.55 0.31 8.11
N TYR A 20 -12.24 0.21 7.97
CA TYR A 20 -11.64 -0.56 6.89
C TYR A 20 -11.45 -2.00 7.34
N ILE A 21 -11.76 -2.97 6.49
CA ILE A 21 -11.75 -4.39 6.84
C ILE A 21 -10.89 -5.14 5.83
N PHE A 22 -9.81 -5.75 6.31
CA PHE A 22 -8.87 -6.54 5.55
C PHE A 22 -9.17 -8.02 5.77
N ILE A 23 -9.43 -8.78 4.71
CA ILE A 23 -9.86 -10.18 4.82
C ILE A 23 -8.90 -11.08 4.03
N ARG A 24 -8.43 -12.14 4.70
CA ARG A 24 -7.65 -13.21 4.08
C ARG A 24 -8.05 -14.55 4.71
N ASP A 25 -8.56 -15.45 3.88
CA ASP A 25 -9.06 -16.76 4.30
C ASP A 25 -10.08 -16.65 5.45
N ASN A 26 -9.77 -17.21 6.62
CA ASN A 26 -10.64 -17.21 7.81
C ASN A 26 -10.37 -16.05 8.77
N TYR A 27 -9.49 -15.13 8.39
CA TYR A 27 -9.01 -14.07 9.25
C TYR A 27 -9.40 -12.69 8.73
N SER A 28 -9.72 -11.79 9.65
CA SER A 28 -9.97 -10.39 9.32
C SER A 28 -9.26 -9.43 10.29
N LEU A 29 -8.80 -8.31 9.76
CA LEU A 29 -8.25 -7.19 10.52
C LEU A 29 -9.10 -5.96 10.24
N TRP A 30 -9.55 -5.32 11.30
CA TRP A 30 -10.48 -4.19 11.27
C TRP A 30 -9.72 -2.97 11.73
N TRP A 31 -9.70 -1.93 10.90
CA TRP A 31 -9.07 -0.65 11.21
C TRP A 31 -10.16 0.40 11.41
N ASP A 32 -10.33 0.85 12.65
CA ASP A 32 -11.35 1.82 13.03
C ASP A 32 -11.04 3.19 12.45
N ARG A 33 -11.95 3.72 11.64
CA ARG A 33 -11.79 4.99 10.92
C ARG A 33 -11.86 6.22 11.83
N ARG A 34 -12.36 6.08 13.06
CA ARG A 34 -12.52 7.16 14.03
C ARG A 34 -11.40 7.16 15.07
N SER A 35 -11.05 5.99 15.59
CA SER A 35 -10.03 5.85 16.64
C SER A 35 -8.63 5.54 16.08
N GLY A 36 -8.54 5.06 14.84
CA GLY A 36 -7.29 4.61 14.22
C GLY A 36 -6.76 3.28 14.78
N GLN A 37 -7.51 2.62 15.66
CA GLN A 37 -7.12 1.36 16.30
C GLN A 37 -7.40 0.16 15.41
N PHE A 38 -6.63 -0.91 15.63
CA PHE A 38 -6.83 -2.18 14.96
C PHE A 38 -7.51 -3.19 15.88
N ASP A 39 -8.38 -4.03 15.31
CA ASP A 39 -8.97 -5.19 15.95
C ASP A 39 -8.82 -6.42 15.04
N ALA A 40 -8.37 -7.54 15.61
CA ALA A 40 -8.34 -8.82 14.93
C ALA A 40 -9.61 -9.62 15.18
N LYS A 41 -10.22 -10.15 14.10
CA LYS A 41 -11.48 -10.90 14.15
C LYS A 41 -11.46 -12.07 13.17
N THR A 42 -12.50 -12.88 13.17
CA THR A 42 -12.67 -13.96 12.19
C THR A 42 -13.30 -13.43 10.91
N ALA A 43 -13.15 -14.11 9.78
CA ALA A 43 -13.78 -13.67 8.52
C ALA A 43 -15.32 -13.74 8.56
N LEU A 44 -15.90 -14.57 9.44
CA LEU A 44 -17.36 -14.66 9.64
C LEU A 44 -17.95 -13.35 10.16
N ASP A 45 -17.15 -12.53 10.84
CA ASP A 45 -17.59 -11.26 11.42
C ASP A 45 -17.96 -10.21 10.35
N LEU A 46 -17.61 -10.43 9.06
CA LEU A 46 -18.07 -9.56 7.97
C LEU A 46 -19.59 -9.56 7.81
N VAL A 47 -20.29 -10.64 8.19
CA VAL A 47 -21.75 -10.69 8.15
C VAL A 47 -22.39 -9.63 9.06
N HIS A 48 -21.64 -9.17 10.08
CA HIS A 48 -22.06 -8.11 10.99
C HIS A 48 -21.62 -6.71 10.52
N ALA A 49 -20.91 -6.60 9.41
CA ALA A 49 -20.55 -5.32 8.82
C ALA A 49 -21.78 -4.71 8.12
N GLU A 50 -22.11 -3.49 8.51
CA GLU A 50 -23.19 -2.71 7.91
C GLU A 50 -22.69 -2.07 6.60
N ASP A 51 -23.37 -2.38 5.50
CA ASP A 51 -23.13 -1.87 4.14
C ASP A 51 -21.66 -1.84 3.67
N PRO A 52 -20.94 -2.98 3.67
CA PRO A 52 -19.54 -3.03 3.26
C PRO A 52 -19.38 -2.78 1.75
N SER A 53 -18.62 -1.74 1.41
CA SER A 53 -18.16 -1.45 0.04
C SER A 53 -16.80 -2.08 -0.22
N CYS A 54 -16.68 -2.83 -1.31
CA CYS A 54 -15.41 -3.46 -1.69
C CYS A 54 -14.50 -2.45 -2.40
N LEU A 55 -13.25 -2.32 -1.93
CA LEU A 55 -12.25 -1.44 -2.52
C LEU A 55 -11.28 -2.18 -3.47
N GLY A 56 -11.10 -3.50 -3.30
CA GLY A 56 -10.30 -4.33 -4.20
C GLY A 56 -9.38 -5.30 -3.46
N ILE A 57 -8.32 -5.74 -4.14
CA ILE A 57 -7.30 -6.66 -3.64
C ILE A 57 -5.98 -5.92 -3.43
N LEU A 58 -5.34 -6.19 -2.29
CA LEU A 58 -3.96 -5.81 -1.99
C LEU A 58 -3.14 -7.06 -1.61
N TYR A 59 -1.82 -6.92 -1.53
CA TYR A 59 -0.89 -8.03 -1.32
C TYR A 59 -0.10 -7.93 -0.01
N GLY A 60 -0.36 -6.91 0.81
CA GLY A 60 0.26 -6.76 2.12
C GLY A 60 0.02 -5.37 2.73
N ILE A 61 0.17 -5.29 4.05
CA ILE A 61 0.18 -4.03 4.78
C ILE A 61 1.63 -3.73 5.15
N VAL A 62 2.17 -2.62 4.65
CA VAL A 62 3.52 -2.18 5.04
C VAL A 62 3.49 -1.65 6.47
N GLY A 63 2.46 -0.88 6.80
CA GLY A 63 2.21 -0.40 8.15
C GLY A 63 1.74 1.06 8.17
N LYS A 64 1.59 1.58 9.38
CA LYS A 64 1.11 2.93 9.65
C LYS A 64 2.22 3.96 9.46
N ILE A 65 1.88 5.09 8.86
CA ILE A 65 2.74 6.25 8.68
C ILE A 65 2.02 7.45 9.26
N SER A 66 2.66 8.09 10.23
CA SER A 66 2.22 9.35 10.82
C SER A 66 3.25 10.44 10.50
N ALA A 67 2.87 11.54 9.86
CA ALA A 67 3.72 12.73 9.89
C ALA A 67 3.32 13.59 11.09
N GLN A 68 4.25 14.37 11.65
CA GLN A 68 4.11 15.12 12.91
C GLN A 68 2.86 16.02 13.02
N SER A 69 2.11 16.22 11.95
CA SER A 69 0.90 17.03 11.96
C SER A 69 -0.21 16.53 11.03
N SER A 70 -0.03 15.39 10.37
CA SER A 70 -1.04 14.78 9.49
C SER A 70 -1.73 13.60 10.18
N GLU A 71 -2.85 13.17 9.60
CA GLU A 71 -3.53 11.97 10.06
C GLU A 71 -2.70 10.72 9.78
N ASP A 72 -2.94 9.68 10.57
CA ASP A 72 -2.38 8.36 10.34
C ASP A 72 -2.86 7.81 9.00
N ARG A 73 -1.92 7.36 8.17
CA ARG A 73 -2.18 6.69 6.89
C ARG A 73 -1.61 5.28 6.93
N LEU A 74 -2.30 4.34 6.32
CA LEU A 74 -1.77 3.01 6.08
C LEU A 74 -1.11 2.94 4.72
N LEU A 75 0.12 2.42 4.68
CA LEU A 75 0.79 2.08 3.44
C LEU A 75 0.50 0.63 3.08
N LEU A 76 -0.04 0.43 1.88
CA LEU A 76 -0.50 -0.86 1.37
C LEU A 76 0.35 -1.29 0.17
N VAL A 77 0.62 -2.58 0.05
CA VAL A 77 1.22 -3.16 -1.15
C VAL A 77 0.10 -3.46 -2.14
N ARG A 78 -0.05 -2.62 -3.18
CA ARG A 78 -1.06 -2.84 -4.24
C ARG A 78 -0.55 -3.70 -5.38
N GLU A 79 0.76 -3.86 -5.52
CA GLU A 79 1.36 -4.62 -6.62
C GLU A 79 2.71 -5.22 -6.17
N CYS A 80 2.92 -6.50 -6.49
CA CYS A 80 4.17 -7.21 -6.23
C CYS A 80 4.49 -8.18 -7.36
N ALA A 81 5.77 -8.55 -7.48
CA ALA A 81 6.25 -9.49 -8.49
C ALA A 81 7.03 -10.64 -7.84
N LEU A 82 6.80 -11.87 -8.29
CA LEU A 82 7.58 -13.04 -7.91
C LEU A 82 9.02 -12.88 -8.41
N VAL A 83 10.00 -13.01 -7.52
CA VAL A 83 11.43 -12.91 -7.85
C VAL A 83 12.21 -14.20 -7.65
N GLY A 84 11.66 -15.16 -6.91
CA GLY A 84 12.29 -16.45 -6.68
C GLY A 84 11.57 -17.28 -5.63
N ASN A 85 12.17 -18.42 -5.28
CA ASN A 85 11.69 -19.29 -4.21
C ASN A 85 12.85 -19.64 -3.26
N LEU A 86 12.61 -19.60 -1.96
CA LEU A 86 13.51 -20.20 -0.98
C LEU A 86 13.36 -21.74 -1.00
N PRO A 87 14.33 -22.49 -0.44
CA PRO A 87 14.16 -23.92 -0.17
C PRO A 87 12.85 -24.20 0.56
N GLY A 88 12.18 -25.31 0.24
CA GLY A 88 10.84 -25.61 0.74
C GLY A 88 9.70 -24.99 -0.08
N GLY A 89 10.00 -24.25 -1.15
CA GLY A 89 8.99 -23.71 -2.06
C GLY A 89 8.36 -22.40 -1.59
N HIS A 90 8.99 -21.69 -0.65
CA HIS A 90 8.50 -20.40 -0.19
C HIS A 90 8.78 -19.32 -1.23
N ALA A 91 7.74 -18.86 -1.90
CA ALA A 91 7.83 -17.80 -2.89
C ALA A 91 8.25 -16.47 -2.26
N VAL A 92 9.19 -15.78 -2.91
CA VAL A 92 9.68 -14.45 -2.53
C VAL A 92 9.18 -13.44 -3.54
N PHE A 93 8.58 -12.38 -3.01
CA PHE A 93 7.99 -11.30 -3.78
C PHE A 93 8.75 -10.01 -3.53
N LYS A 94 8.74 -9.16 -4.55
CA LYS A 94 9.26 -7.80 -4.52
C LYS A 94 8.11 -6.82 -4.66
N ILE A 95 8.12 -5.76 -3.87
CA ILE A 95 7.12 -4.69 -3.97
C ILE A 95 7.34 -3.94 -5.30
N LYS A 96 6.26 -3.77 -6.07
CA LYS A 96 6.26 -3.02 -7.34
C LYS A 96 5.33 -1.80 -7.31
N GLY A 97 4.35 -1.78 -6.40
CA GLY A 97 3.40 -0.71 -6.25
C GLY A 97 2.86 -0.62 -4.84
N VAL A 98 2.75 0.62 -4.35
CA VAL A 98 2.15 0.93 -3.04
C VAL A 98 1.04 1.96 -3.18
N SER A 99 0.13 1.96 -2.21
CA SER A 99 -0.98 2.92 -2.08
C SER A 99 -1.14 3.37 -0.64
N PHE A 100 -1.68 4.57 -0.44
CA PHE A 100 -1.94 5.13 0.89
C PHE A 100 -3.43 5.09 1.17
N LEU A 101 -3.80 4.57 2.33
CA LEU A 101 -5.17 4.54 2.83
C LEU A 101 -5.29 5.51 4.00
N SER A 102 -6.07 6.57 3.80
CA SER A 102 -6.34 7.61 4.80
C SER A 102 -7.57 7.27 5.64
N LEU A 103 -7.59 7.73 6.89
CA LEU A 103 -8.74 7.55 7.80
C LEU A 103 -9.93 8.44 7.39
N THR A 104 -9.65 9.72 7.12
CA THR A 104 -10.69 10.73 6.86
C THR A 104 -10.99 10.95 5.39
N GLU A 105 -9.99 10.88 4.52
CA GLU A 105 -10.17 11.09 3.08
C GLU A 105 -10.92 9.91 2.42
N GLU A 106 -11.73 10.22 1.41
CA GLU A 106 -12.34 9.18 0.57
C GLU A 106 -11.24 8.41 -0.17
N PRO A 107 -11.28 7.06 -0.18
CA PRO A 107 -10.25 6.21 -0.80
C PRO A 107 -10.34 6.23 -2.33
N SER A 108 -10.26 7.41 -2.92
CA SER A 108 -10.14 7.60 -4.36
C SER A 108 -8.70 7.25 -4.77
N ASP A 109 -8.53 6.59 -5.91
CA ASP A 109 -7.22 6.31 -6.51
C ASP A 109 -6.30 5.28 -5.80
N LEU A 110 -6.86 4.36 -4.99
CA LEU A 110 -6.06 3.25 -4.44
C LEU A 110 -5.48 2.32 -5.52
N ASN A 111 -6.07 2.31 -6.73
CA ASN A 111 -5.63 1.51 -7.88
C ASN A 111 -5.44 0.03 -7.53
N LEU A 112 -6.37 -0.54 -6.76
CA LEU A 112 -6.38 -1.95 -6.39
C LEU A 112 -7.01 -2.81 -7.49
N ASP A 113 -6.55 -4.06 -7.58
CA ASP A 113 -7.16 -5.04 -8.48
C ASP A 113 -8.60 -5.35 -8.04
N PRO A 114 -9.54 -5.60 -8.97
CA PRO A 114 -10.90 -5.98 -8.61
C PRO A 114 -10.91 -7.34 -7.88
N CYS A 115 -11.72 -7.45 -6.83
CA CYS A 115 -11.92 -8.75 -6.16
C CYS A 115 -12.65 -9.73 -7.08
N ARG A 116 -12.66 -11.03 -6.73
CA ARG A 116 -13.26 -12.09 -7.56
C ARG A 116 -14.69 -11.78 -8.00
N LYS A 117 -15.54 -11.35 -7.06
CA LYS A 117 -16.94 -10.99 -7.32
C LYS A 117 -17.07 -9.83 -8.32
N HIS A 118 -16.25 -8.78 -8.17
CA HIS A 118 -16.28 -7.62 -9.05
C HIS A 118 -15.57 -7.86 -10.40
N ARG A 119 -14.64 -8.81 -10.45
CA ARG A 119 -14.01 -9.26 -11.70
C ARG A 119 -15.02 -9.98 -12.58
N GLU A 120 -15.81 -10.87 -12.00
CA GLU A 120 -16.87 -11.61 -12.71
C GLU A 120 -17.97 -10.69 -13.25
N GLN A 121 -18.31 -9.62 -12.52
CA GLN A 121 -19.28 -8.62 -12.99
C GLN A 121 -18.78 -7.76 -14.16
N ARG A 122 -17.46 -7.54 -14.24
CA ARG A 122 -16.84 -6.73 -15.31
C ARG A 122 -16.61 -7.50 -16.61
N ASP A 123 -16.57 -8.84 -16.56
CA ASP A 123 -16.40 -9.72 -17.72
C ASP A 123 -17.67 -10.55 -18.04
N PRO A 124 -18.80 -9.95 -18.49
CA PRO A 124 -19.98 -10.71 -18.89
C PRO A 124 -19.86 -11.39 -20.28
N LYS A 125 -18.67 -11.49 -20.89
CA LYS A 125 -18.52 -12.03 -22.26
C LYS A 125 -17.26 -12.91 -22.48
N LYS A 126 -17.39 -14.19 -22.15
CA LYS A 126 -16.84 -15.29 -22.96
C LYS A 126 -17.85 -16.44 -23.05
N GLY A 127 -18.93 -16.20 -23.80
CA GLY A 127 -19.72 -17.28 -24.38
C GLY A 127 -18.94 -17.97 -25.50
N PRO A 128 -19.07 -19.28 -25.71
CA PRO A 128 -18.22 -20.03 -26.62
C PRO A 128 -18.76 -19.95 -28.06
N PHE A 129 -18.57 -18.84 -28.77
CA PHE A 129 -18.66 -18.82 -30.23
C PHE A 129 -17.73 -17.76 -30.81
N GLY A 130 -16.84 -18.21 -31.70
CA GLY A 130 -15.84 -17.38 -32.37
C GLY A 130 -16.44 -16.33 -33.30
N GLY A 131 -15.73 -15.22 -33.43
CA GLY A 131 -16.02 -14.18 -34.40
C GLY A 131 -14.93 -13.12 -34.34
N ALA A 132 -13.99 -13.19 -35.28
CA ALA A 132 -12.95 -12.18 -35.47
C ALA A 132 -13.57 -10.80 -35.70
N SER A 133 -13.05 -9.78 -35.04
CA SER A 133 -13.21 -8.39 -35.47
C SER A 133 -11.87 -7.67 -35.34
N LEU A 134 -11.20 -7.60 -36.47
CA LEU A 134 -10.28 -6.54 -36.83
C LEU A 134 -11.07 -5.22 -36.84
N PHE A 135 -10.78 -4.29 -35.94
CA PHE A 135 -10.71 -2.89 -36.30
C PHE A 135 -9.83 -2.12 -35.30
N ASP A 136 -8.69 -1.69 -35.83
CA ASP A 136 -7.76 -0.71 -35.32
C ASP A 136 -8.41 0.69 -35.36
N GLN A 137 -8.24 1.51 -34.32
CA GLN A 137 -7.89 2.94 -34.49
C GLN A 137 -7.59 3.64 -33.16
N LYS A 138 -6.29 3.94 -33.02
CA LYS A 138 -5.65 5.12 -32.41
C LYS A 138 -6.58 6.25 -31.92
N ALA A 139 -6.38 6.67 -30.67
CA ALA A 139 -6.53 8.06 -30.25
C ALA A 139 -5.48 8.40 -29.17
N VAL A 140 -4.31 8.82 -29.63
CA VAL A 140 -3.32 9.58 -28.85
C VAL A 140 -3.84 11.01 -28.73
N LEU A 141 -4.19 11.45 -27.52
CA LEU A 141 -4.52 12.84 -27.25
C LEU A 141 -3.46 13.48 -26.36
N GLY A 142 -2.37 13.89 -27.00
CA GLY A 142 -1.47 14.91 -26.47
C GLY A 142 -2.18 16.27 -26.49
N LYS A 143 -2.31 16.91 -25.34
CA LYS A 143 -2.72 18.31 -25.24
C LYS A 143 -1.49 19.19 -25.17
N THR A 144 -1.06 19.61 -26.36
CA THR A 144 -0.07 20.66 -26.60
C THR A 144 -0.67 22.02 -26.24
N TRP A 145 -0.31 22.58 -25.09
CA TRP A 145 -0.64 23.96 -24.75
C TRP A 145 0.44 24.88 -25.35
N GLY A 146 0.11 25.54 -26.45
CA GLY A 146 0.89 26.64 -27.01
C GLY A 146 0.17 27.97 -26.78
N SER A 147 0.85 28.91 -26.14
CA SER A 147 0.77 30.33 -26.53
C SER A 147 1.95 31.09 -25.91
N ILE A 148 2.94 31.35 -26.74
CA ILE A 148 4.02 32.32 -26.52
C ILE A 148 3.63 33.59 -27.28
N LYS A 149 3.53 34.72 -26.57
CA LYS A 149 3.76 36.12 -27.01
C LYS A 149 3.99 36.92 -25.72
N SER A 150 4.83 37.92 -25.55
CA SER A 150 5.84 38.62 -26.35
C SER A 150 6.67 39.46 -25.35
N ALA A 151 7.89 39.84 -25.74
CA ALA A 151 8.85 40.62 -24.95
C ALA A 151 8.44 42.09 -24.71
N GLY A 152 9.04 42.70 -23.67
CA GLY A 152 9.38 44.13 -23.63
C GLY A 152 8.71 44.97 -22.53
N ASN A 153 9.38 45.16 -21.37
CA ASN A 153 9.81 46.49 -20.93
C ASN A 153 10.71 46.46 -19.69
N THR A 154 11.81 47.17 -19.85
CA THR A 154 12.94 47.46 -18.96
C THR A 154 12.55 48.33 -17.76
N ILE A 155 12.94 47.85 -16.57
CA ILE A 155 13.46 48.57 -15.37
C ILE A 155 12.65 49.78 -14.85
N LYS A 156 12.17 49.67 -13.60
CA LYS A 156 12.39 50.59 -12.45
C LYS A 156 11.37 50.30 -11.33
N ASN A 157 11.67 49.40 -10.40
CA ASN A 157 11.19 49.51 -9.00
C ASN A 157 11.81 48.46 -8.04
N THR A 158 13.14 48.44 -7.93
CA THR A 158 13.86 47.54 -7.02
C THR A 158 13.62 47.87 -5.53
N THR A 159 13.15 49.08 -5.21
CA THR A 159 12.91 49.52 -3.83
C THR A 159 11.54 49.10 -3.29
N GLN A 160 10.50 49.02 -4.14
CA GLN A 160 9.17 48.59 -3.71
C GLN A 160 9.07 47.06 -3.50
N GLN A 161 9.83 46.27 -4.25
CA GLN A 161 9.89 44.81 -4.04
C GLN A 161 10.66 44.46 -2.76
N ALA A 162 11.69 45.23 -2.39
CA ALA A 162 12.39 45.04 -1.11
C ALA A 162 11.50 45.36 0.10
N ALA A 163 10.67 46.42 0.02
CA ALA A 163 9.71 46.76 1.07
C ALA A 163 8.57 45.73 1.21
N ALA A 164 8.12 45.13 0.08
CA ALA A 164 7.16 44.03 0.08
C ALA A 164 7.76 42.72 0.63
N LEU A 165 9.04 42.45 0.41
CA LEU A 165 9.72 41.29 0.99
C LEU A 165 9.97 41.46 2.50
N ALA A 166 10.22 42.68 2.98
CA ALA A 166 10.41 42.97 4.39
C ALA A 166 9.11 42.94 5.21
N THR A 167 7.95 43.24 4.61
CA THR A 167 6.64 43.12 5.29
C THR A 167 6.08 41.69 5.33
N LEU A 168 6.66 40.75 4.58
CA LEU A 168 6.31 39.32 4.65
C LEU A 168 6.96 38.59 5.83
N GLN A 169 7.91 39.21 6.54
CA GLN A 169 8.64 38.58 7.65
C GLN A 169 7.93 38.62 9.00
N VAL A 170 6.77 39.29 9.14
CA VAL A 170 6.07 39.40 10.45
C VAL A 170 4.57 39.01 10.36
N LYS A 171 4.12 38.47 9.23
CA LYS A 171 2.72 38.04 9.08
C LYS A 171 2.57 36.76 8.26
N GLN A 172 3.33 35.72 8.62
CA GLN A 172 2.96 34.36 8.21
C GLN A 172 1.66 34.00 8.93
N GLY A 173 0.54 34.23 8.26
CA GLY A 173 -0.76 33.80 8.76
C GLY A 173 -0.92 32.29 8.61
N PRO A 174 -1.84 31.66 9.37
CA PRO A 174 -2.05 30.20 9.38
C PRO A 174 -2.36 29.58 8.01
N ARG A 175 -2.75 30.38 7.00
CA ARG A 175 -2.98 29.93 5.61
C ARG A 175 -1.71 29.68 4.79
N GLN A 176 -0.59 30.33 5.12
CA GLN A 176 0.68 30.07 4.42
C GLN A 176 1.33 28.79 4.94
N ASP A 177 1.23 28.54 6.25
CA ASP A 177 1.70 27.32 6.90
C ASP A 177 0.94 26.08 6.43
N SER A 178 -0.39 26.16 6.29
CA SER A 178 -1.20 25.04 5.78
C SER A 178 -0.80 24.64 4.35
N LYS A 179 -0.53 25.62 3.48
CA LYS A 179 -0.09 25.38 2.10
C LYS A 179 1.33 24.80 2.02
N GLN A 180 2.25 25.23 2.88
CA GLN A 180 3.60 24.66 2.92
C GLN A 180 3.58 23.23 3.46
N ARG A 181 2.72 22.97 4.46
CA ARG A 181 2.49 21.64 5.03
C ARG A 181 1.93 20.66 4.01
N GLU A 182 0.89 21.04 3.26
CA GLU A 182 0.33 20.21 2.19
C GLU A 182 1.39 19.84 1.13
N LYS A 183 2.22 20.82 0.73
CA LYS A 183 3.35 20.56 -0.18
C LYS A 183 4.37 19.60 0.41
N PHE A 184 4.65 19.70 1.70
CA PHE A 184 5.58 18.80 2.38
C PHE A 184 5.02 17.37 2.44
N GLU A 185 3.77 17.19 2.86
CA GLU A 185 3.08 15.89 2.88
C GLU A 185 3.05 15.24 1.50
N ARG A 186 2.77 16.03 0.46
CA ARG A 186 2.80 15.57 -0.92
C ARG A 186 4.19 15.08 -1.33
N ARG A 187 5.24 15.83 -1.02
CA ARG A 187 6.63 15.41 -1.30
C ARG A 187 6.99 14.13 -0.57
N ILE A 188 6.66 14.01 0.71
CA ILE A 188 6.89 12.79 1.50
C ILE A 188 6.19 11.60 0.85
N THR A 189 4.93 11.78 0.42
CA THR A 189 4.16 10.73 -0.25
C THR A 189 4.80 10.34 -1.58
N GLU A 190 5.18 11.31 -2.42
CA GLU A 190 5.85 11.08 -3.72
C GLU A 190 7.19 10.35 -3.55
N GLU A 191 8.00 10.75 -2.56
CA GLU A 191 9.28 10.08 -2.27
C GLU A 191 9.08 8.66 -1.73
N LEU A 192 8.09 8.43 -0.86
CA LEU A 192 7.79 7.08 -0.37
C LEU A 192 7.33 6.16 -1.50
N VAL A 193 6.46 6.63 -2.40
CA VAL A 193 6.10 5.86 -3.60
C VAL A 193 7.37 5.51 -4.38
N ARG A 194 8.22 6.50 -4.69
CA ARG A 194 9.48 6.29 -5.41
C ARG A 194 10.37 5.25 -4.74
N ILE A 195 10.56 5.35 -3.43
CA ILE A 195 11.37 4.43 -2.64
C ILE A 195 10.84 2.99 -2.79
N PHE A 196 9.54 2.77 -2.66
CA PHE A 196 8.98 1.42 -2.75
C PHE A 196 8.91 0.85 -4.17
N THR A 197 8.79 1.70 -5.20
CA THR A 197 8.54 1.23 -6.58
C THR A 197 9.76 1.26 -7.49
N GLU A 198 10.68 2.21 -7.31
CA GLU A 198 11.81 2.44 -8.23
C GLU A 198 13.15 1.93 -7.71
N THR A 199 13.33 1.81 -6.39
CA THR A 199 14.62 1.40 -5.80
C THR A 199 14.82 -0.11 -5.78
N ASP A 200 13.78 -0.88 -6.08
CA ASP A 200 13.84 -2.33 -6.15
C ASP A 200 14.40 -3.00 -4.88
N SER A 201 14.16 -2.38 -3.72
CA SER A 201 14.82 -2.71 -2.44
C SER A 201 13.97 -3.51 -1.44
N PHE A 202 12.66 -3.60 -1.63
CA PHE A 202 11.75 -4.21 -0.65
C PHE A 202 11.23 -5.56 -1.12
N TYR A 203 11.48 -6.57 -0.29
CA TYR A 203 11.14 -7.96 -0.53
C TYR A 203 10.38 -8.52 0.67
N PHE A 204 9.54 -9.51 0.42
CA PHE A 204 8.79 -10.21 1.45
C PHE A 204 8.41 -11.62 0.96
N SER A 205 8.02 -12.48 1.89
CA SER A 205 7.45 -13.79 1.58
C SER A 205 6.29 -14.06 2.52
N PHE A 206 5.20 -14.63 2.01
CA PHE A 206 4.01 -14.94 2.80
C PHE A 206 4.16 -16.17 3.68
N THR A 207 5.12 -17.05 3.37
CA THR A 207 5.24 -18.38 3.98
C THR A 207 6.65 -18.69 4.46
N GLY A 208 7.65 -17.91 4.04
CA GLY A 208 9.03 -18.05 4.45
C GLY A 208 9.50 -16.81 5.20
N ASP A 209 10.35 -17.02 6.21
CA ASP A 209 11.08 -15.92 6.82
C ASP A 209 12.29 -15.55 5.94
N ILE A 210 12.36 -14.31 5.48
CA ILE A 210 13.51 -13.78 4.72
C ILE A 210 14.42 -12.88 5.57
N THR A 211 14.09 -12.66 6.84
CA THR A 211 14.89 -11.85 7.77
C THR A 211 16.10 -12.65 8.29
N ASN A 212 16.00 -13.98 8.30
CA ASN A 212 17.09 -14.87 8.68
C ASN A 212 17.73 -15.57 7.49
N SER A 213 19.03 -15.86 7.62
CA SER A 213 19.71 -16.82 6.75
C SER A 213 19.21 -18.25 7.00
N LEU A 214 19.26 -19.13 6.00
CA LEU A 214 18.94 -20.56 6.12
C LEU A 214 19.69 -21.27 7.26
N GLN A 215 20.94 -20.88 7.51
CA GLN A 215 21.74 -21.42 8.61
C GLN A 215 21.16 -21.09 9.99
N ARG A 216 20.71 -19.84 10.19
CA ARG A 216 20.04 -19.41 11.43
C ARG A 216 18.71 -20.13 11.62
N GLN A 217 17.92 -20.27 10.55
CA GLN A 217 16.65 -21.00 10.59
C GLN A 217 16.85 -22.47 10.99
N SER A 218 17.84 -23.14 10.38
CA SER A 218 18.14 -24.55 10.67
C SER A 218 18.56 -24.77 12.13
N SER A 219 19.28 -23.81 12.71
CA SER A 219 19.72 -23.86 14.11
C SER A 219 18.56 -23.67 15.11
N SER A 220 17.52 -22.94 14.70
CA SER A 220 16.30 -22.74 15.49
C SER A 220 15.33 -23.93 15.36
N SER A 221 15.29 -24.59 14.20
CA SER A 221 14.43 -25.76 13.93
C SER A 221 14.81 -27.00 14.75
N SER A 222 16.06 -27.13 15.21
CA SER A 222 16.46 -28.25 16.08
C SER A 222 15.85 -28.21 17.48
N ASN A 223 15.33 -27.06 17.93
CA ASN A 223 14.73 -26.89 19.26
C ASN A 223 13.20 -26.81 19.25
N ILE A 224 12.57 -26.66 18.09
CA ILE A 224 11.12 -26.55 17.97
C ILE A 224 10.65 -27.74 17.14
N LYS A 225 10.06 -28.75 17.80
CA LYS A 225 9.27 -29.77 17.13
C LYS A 225 8.22 -29.04 16.28
N GLN A 226 8.39 -29.05 14.95
CA GLN A 226 7.40 -28.53 14.01
C GLN A 226 6.09 -29.25 14.24
N SER A 227 5.17 -28.63 14.99
CA SER A 227 3.75 -28.94 14.89
C SER A 227 3.36 -28.54 13.47
N ALA A 228 3.19 -29.55 12.62
CA ALA A 228 2.74 -29.49 11.24
C ALA A 228 1.25 -29.06 11.13
N SER A 229 0.86 -28.05 11.89
CA SER A 229 -0.50 -27.55 12.00
C SER A 229 -0.43 -26.05 12.27
N ASP A 230 -0.09 -25.30 11.24
CA ASP A 230 -0.94 -24.20 10.79
C ASP A 230 -0.37 -23.61 9.50
N HIS A 231 -1.27 -23.29 8.61
CA HIS A 231 -1.02 -22.97 7.22
C HIS A 231 -0.22 -21.64 7.11
N GLY A 232 1.11 -21.71 7.08
CA GLY A 232 1.97 -20.58 6.68
C GLY A 232 2.05 -19.40 7.66
N SER A 233 1.81 -19.58 8.96
CA SER A 233 2.00 -18.51 9.95
C SER A 233 3.49 -18.32 10.28
N ILE A 234 4.02 -17.12 10.06
CA ILE A 234 5.40 -16.77 10.41
C ILE A 234 5.47 -16.57 11.93
N ASN A 235 6.37 -17.27 12.61
CA ASN A 235 6.59 -17.09 14.03
C ASN A 235 7.37 -15.79 14.28
N LEU A 236 6.65 -14.75 14.72
CA LEU A 236 7.21 -13.42 14.98
C LEU A 236 8.37 -13.43 15.99
N ASN A 237 8.40 -14.41 16.91
CA ASN A 237 9.49 -14.53 17.91
C ASN A 237 10.83 -14.98 17.29
N THR A 238 10.82 -15.46 16.05
CA THR A 238 12.01 -15.97 15.36
C THR A 238 12.60 -14.97 14.35
N ILE A 239 11.92 -13.85 14.13
CA ILE A 239 12.31 -12.82 13.17
C ILE A 239 13.59 -12.10 13.62
N ASP A 240 14.50 -11.86 12.67
CA ASP A 240 15.71 -11.07 12.91
C ASP A 240 15.38 -9.57 12.84
N ASP A 241 15.31 -8.93 14.01
CA ASP A 241 14.98 -7.51 14.16
C ASP A 241 15.82 -6.57 13.28
N ARG A 242 17.05 -6.94 12.95
CA ARG A 242 17.95 -6.12 12.11
C ARG A 242 17.48 -6.01 10.66
N PHE A 243 16.68 -6.98 10.22
CA PHE A 243 16.19 -7.08 8.84
C PHE A 243 14.66 -6.96 8.75
N PHE A 244 13.97 -6.77 9.88
CA PHE A 244 12.54 -6.49 9.93
C PHE A 244 12.25 -5.00 9.68
N TRP A 245 12.41 -4.59 8.42
CA TRP A 245 12.46 -3.19 8.00
C TRP A 245 11.21 -2.35 8.32
N ASN A 246 10.02 -2.94 8.37
CA ASN A 246 8.76 -2.25 8.72
C ASN A 246 8.25 -2.53 10.13
N LYS A 247 9.06 -3.15 11.01
CA LYS A 247 8.65 -3.48 12.38
C LYS A 247 7.93 -2.34 13.10
N HIS A 248 8.52 -1.14 13.07
CA HIS A 248 7.94 0.03 13.74
C HIS A 248 6.62 0.51 13.12
N MET A 249 6.47 0.36 11.81
CA MET A 249 5.23 0.73 11.11
C MET A 249 4.09 -0.23 11.43
N LEU A 250 4.43 -1.48 11.78
CA LEU A 250 3.47 -2.53 12.12
C LEU A 250 3.19 -2.64 13.62
N GLN A 251 3.78 -1.78 14.47
CA GLN A 251 3.74 -1.97 15.92
C GLN A 251 2.33 -2.17 16.47
N ASP A 252 1.35 -1.38 15.99
CA ASP A 252 -0.04 -1.49 16.43
C ASP A 252 -0.66 -2.86 16.10
N ILE A 253 -0.32 -3.41 14.92
CA ILE A 253 -0.80 -4.73 14.47
C ILE A 253 -0.05 -5.85 15.22
N LEU A 254 1.27 -5.71 15.43
CA LEU A 254 2.07 -6.69 16.16
C LEU A 254 1.60 -6.82 17.62
N ASN A 255 1.14 -5.72 18.23
CA ASN A 255 0.61 -5.72 19.59
C ASN A 255 -0.71 -6.50 19.74
N LEU A 256 -1.42 -6.76 18.63
CA LEU A 256 -2.64 -7.59 18.63
C LEU A 256 -2.34 -9.09 18.72
N ASN A 257 -1.05 -9.50 18.69
CA ASN A 257 -0.62 -10.91 18.67
C ASN A 257 -1.21 -11.74 17.51
N VAL A 258 -1.46 -11.11 16.36
CA VAL A 258 -1.94 -11.79 15.14
C VAL A 258 -0.81 -11.97 14.11
N SER A 259 -0.57 -13.22 13.71
CA SER A 259 0.57 -13.63 12.85
C SER A 259 0.21 -13.87 11.38
N PHE A 260 -1.06 -13.69 11.02
CA PHE A 260 -1.60 -13.77 9.66
C PHE A 260 -1.76 -12.33 9.17
N LEU A 261 -1.51 -11.91 7.93
CA LEU A 261 -1.65 -10.51 7.40
C LEU A 261 -0.37 -9.66 7.39
N VAL A 262 0.67 -10.05 8.11
CA VAL A 262 2.02 -9.47 7.93
C VAL A 262 2.78 -10.24 6.86
#